data_AF-A0A1S8T0X6-F1
#
_entry.id   AF-A0A1S8T0X6-F1
#
_cell.length_a   1.000
_cell.length_b   1.000
_cell.length_c   1.000
_cell.angle_alpha   90.00
_cell.angle_beta   90.00
_cell.angle_gamma   90.00
#
_symmetry.space_group_name_H-M   'P 1'
#
loop_
_entity.id
_entity.type
_entity.pdbx_description
1 polymer ?
#
loop_
_entity_poly.entity_id
_entity_poly.type
_entity_poly.pdbx_seq_one_letter_code
_entity_poly.pdbx_strand_id
1 'polypeptide(L)' 'MTTMQTLLGNILRNRINAELKKAAADQNFTAIQETMDIFLAGDKITTDEYDEFTQLITQTTTDSTSTDSNKAATASLKN' A
#
# COMPACT_ATOMS: atom_id res chain seq x y z
N MET A 1 7.40 22.98 -0.74
CA MET A 1 6.08 22.36 -0.52
C MET A 1 5.06 23.46 -0.30
N THR A 2 3.95 23.46 -1.03
CA THR A 2 2.88 24.46 -0.90
C THR A 2 1.80 24.00 0.07
N THR A 3 0.99 24.92 0.58
CA THR A 3 -0.17 24.59 1.43
C THR A 3 -1.14 23.60 0.76
N MET A 4 -1.29 23.71 -0.57
CA MET A 4 -2.11 22.78 -1.35
C MET A 4 -1.49 21.38 -1.40
N GLN A 5 -0.17 21.29 -1.65
CA GLN A 5 0.55 20.02 -1.65
C GLN A 5 0.43 19.32 -0.29
N THR A 6 0.67 20.05 0.81
CA THR A 6 0.50 19.51 2.17
C THR A 6 -0.92 19.02 2.44
N LEU A 7 -1.95 19.74 1.97
CA LEU A 7 -3.34 19.31 2.12
C LEU A 7 -3.62 18.03 1.33
N LEU A 8 -3.17 17.95 0.07
CA LEU A 8 -3.38 16.78 -0.78
C LEU A 8 -2.62 15.55 -0.26
N GLY A 9 -1.38 15.74 0.21
CA GLY A 9 -0.61 14.69 0.87
C GLY A 9 -1.31 14.15 2.11
N ASN A 10 -1.89 15.02 2.96
CA ASN A 10 -2.67 14.59 4.11
C ASN A 10 -3.94 13.81 3.72
N ILE A 11 -4.62 14.22 2.65
CA ILE A 11 -5.79 13.51 2.13
C ILE A 11 -5.41 12.11 1.63
N LEU A 12 -4.33 11.99 0.86
CA LEU A 12 -3.82 10.71 0.37
C LEU A 12 -3.41 9.79 1.52
N ARG A 13 -2.65 10.29 2.49
CA ARG A 13 -2.26 9.52 3.68
C ARG A 13 -3.47 8.98 4.44
N ASN A 14 -4.50 9.81 4.65
CA ASN A 14 -5.73 9.38 5.32
C ASN A 14 -6.47 8.31 4.53
N ARG A 15 -6.51 8.43 3.21
CA ARG A 15 -7.14 7.44 2.32
C ARG A 15 -6.39 6.11 2.36
N ILE A 16 -5.05 6.13 2.27
CA ILE A 16 -4.20 4.93 2.40
C ILE A 16 -4.45 4.26 3.75
N ASN A 17 -4.41 5.03 4.85
CA ASN A 17 -4.66 4.50 6.19
C ASN A 17 -6.07 3.93 6.39
N ALA A 18 -7.08 4.51 5.73
CA ALA A 18 -8.44 3.96 5.75
C ALA A 18 -8.52 2.64 4.98
N GLU A 19 -7.84 2.56 3.83
CA GLU A 19 -7.77 1.35 3.03
C GLU A 19 -7.05 0.22 3.78
N LEU A 20 -5.93 0.54 4.43
CA LEU A 20 -5.13 -0.39 5.24
C LEU A 20 -5.91 -1.00 6.42
N LYS A 21 -6.96 -0.34 6.90
CA LYS A 21 -7.83 -0.87 7.97
C LYS A 21 -8.86 -1.89 7.46
N LYS A 22 -9.04 -2.02 6.15
CA LYS A 22 -9.93 -3.02 5.55
C LYS A 22 -9.26 -4.39 5.53
N ALA A 23 -10.08 -5.44 5.42
CA ALA A 23 -9.60 -6.78 5.17
C ALA A 23 -8.84 -6.83 3.84
N ALA A 24 -7.79 -7.65 3.73
CA ALA A 24 -6.93 -7.71 2.54
C ALA A 24 -7.72 -7.98 1.24
N ALA A 25 -8.80 -8.76 1.29
CA ALA A 25 -9.67 -9.03 0.15
C ALA A 25 -10.49 -7.81 -0.33
N ASP A 26 -10.68 -6.82 0.54
CA ASP A 26 -11.45 -5.60 0.29
C ASP A 26 -10.56 -4.36 0.06
N GLN A 27 -9.24 -4.53 0.15
CA GLN A 27 -8.27 -3.47 -0.11
C GLN A 27 -8.17 -3.19 -1.61
N ASN A 28 -8.33 -1.94 -1.99
CA ASN A 28 -8.14 -1.46 -3.36
C ASN A 28 -7.19 -0.27 -3.37
N PHE A 29 -5.90 -0.55 -3.54
CA PHE A 29 -4.86 0.45 -3.69
C PHE A 29 -4.72 0.99 -5.12
N THR A 30 -5.23 0.28 -6.14
CA THR A 30 -5.12 0.69 -7.55
C THR A 30 -5.68 2.09 -7.76
N ALA A 31 -6.89 2.36 -7.26
CA ALA A 31 -7.50 3.68 -7.38
C ALA A 31 -6.76 4.78 -6.60
N ILE A 32 -5.99 4.41 -5.56
CA ILE A 32 -5.15 5.34 -4.81
C ILE A 32 -3.88 5.65 -5.61
N GLN A 33 -3.24 4.64 -6.18
CA GLN A 33 -2.05 4.79 -7.03
C GLN A 33 -2.35 5.63 -8.27
N GLU A 34 -3.47 5.38 -8.96
CA GLU A 34 -3.91 6.23 -10.08
C GLU A 34 -4.07 7.71 -9.67
N THR A 35 -4.60 7.96 -8.47
CA THR A 35 -4.73 9.33 -7.94
C THR A 35 -3.35 9.95 -7.68
N MET A 36 -2.42 9.17 -7.13
CA MET A 36 -1.05 9.60 -6.89
C MET A 36 -0.33 9.95 -8.20
N ASP A 37 -0.48 9.13 -9.25
CA ASP A 37 0.13 9.37 -10.56
C ASP A 37 -0.36 10.67 -11.20
N ILE A 38 -1.68 10.91 -11.15
CA ILE A 38 -2.29 12.16 -11.65
C ILE A 38 -1.76 13.36 -10.86
N PHE A 39 -1.65 13.23 -9.53
CA PHE A 39 -1.18 14.33 -8.69
C PHE A 39 0.30 14.62 -8.89
N LEU A 40 1.13 13.59 -9.08
CA LEU A 40 2.55 13.75 -9.37
C LEU A 40 2.75 14.42 -10.74
N ALA A 41 2.07 13.93 -11.78
CA ALA A 41 2.12 14.52 -13.12
C ALA A 41 1.62 15.98 -13.18
N GLY A 42 0.75 16.36 -12.23
CA GLY A 42 0.23 17.71 -12.09
C GLY A 42 0.98 18.62 -11.10
N ASP A 43 2.15 18.19 -10.59
CA ASP A 43 2.93 18.88 -9.54
C ASP A 43 2.13 19.18 -8.25
N LYS A 44 1.10 18.37 -7.97
CA LYS A 44 0.19 18.52 -6.83
C LYS A 44 0.66 17.79 -5.58
N ILE A 45 1.62 16.88 -5.72
CA ILE A 45 2.41 16.28 -4.64
C ILE A 45 3.87 16.26 -5.09
N THR A 46 4.80 16.09 -4.15
CA THR A 46 6.22 15.91 -4.50
C THR A 46 6.55 14.44 -4.80
N THR A 47 7.70 14.22 -5.45
CA THR A 47 8.26 12.86 -5.61
C THR A 47 8.48 12.18 -4.26
N ASP A 48 9.00 12.92 -3.26
CA ASP A 48 9.23 12.38 -1.91
C ASP A 48 7.91 11.90 -1.26
N GLU A 49 6.81 12.65 -1.43
CA GLU A 49 5.49 12.23 -0.94
C GLU A 49 4.98 10.99 -1.68
N TYR A 50 5.17 10.95 -3.01
CA TYR A 50 4.79 9.80 -3.83
C TYR A 50 5.53 8.53 -3.38
N ASP A 51 6.83 8.63 -3.12
CA ASP A 51 7.67 7.53 -2.67
C ASP A 51 7.25 7.06 -1.27
N GLU A 52 6.96 7.99 -0.35
CA GLU A 52 6.45 7.66 0.98
C GLU A 52 5.12 6.90 0.93
N PHE A 53 4.18 7.38 0.12
CA PHE A 53 2.88 6.73 -0.04
C PHE A 53 2.99 5.35 -0.71
N THR A 54 3.89 5.22 -1.69
CA THR A 54 4.16 3.92 -2.34
C THR A 54 4.71 2.92 -1.33
N GLN A 55 5.67 3.33 -0.49
CA GLN A 55 6.23 2.46 0.54
C GLN A 55 5.17 2.01 1.56
N LEU A 56 4.26 2.91 1.96
CA LEU A 56 3.14 2.57 2.85
C LEU A 56 2.23 1.50 2.24
N ILE A 57 1.96 1.56 0.93
CA ILE A 57 1.15 0.56 0.24
C ILE A 57 1.91 -0.78 0.10
N THR A 58 3.19 -0.75 -0.26
CA THR A 58 3.99 -1.95 -0.53
C THR A 58 4.38 -2.74 0.73
N GLN A 59 4.71 -2.07 1.85
CA GLN A 59 5.05 -2.78 3.09
C GLN A 59 3.87 -3.61 3.60
N THR A 60 2.64 -3.09 3.53
CA THR A 60 1.47 -3.80 4.07
C THR A 60 1.01 -4.97 3.20
N THR A 61 1.20 -4.89 1.88
CA THR A 61 0.94 -6.04 1.00
C THR A 61 1.90 -7.20 1.27
N THR A 62 3.15 -6.90 1.62
CA THR A 62 4.17 -7.90 1.98
C THR A 62 3.89 -8.54 3.35
N ASP A 63 3.46 -7.76 4.34
CA ASP A 63 3.06 -8.29 5.65
C ASP A 63 1.83 -9.21 5.56
N SER A 64 0.92 -8.93 4.62
CA SER A 64 -0.30 -9.73 4.41
C SER A 64 -0.03 -11.07 3.71
N THR A 65 1.14 -11.28 3.10
CA THR A 65 1.48 -12.53 2.37
C THR A 65 2.31 -13.53 3.19
N SER A 66 2.69 -13.23 4.43
CA SER A 66 3.59 -14.08 5.23
C SER A 66 2.92 -15.12 6.13
N THR A 67 1.61 -15.37 6.00
CA THR A 67 0.93 -16.44 6.76
C THR A 67 0.15 -17.36 5.81
N ASP A 68 0.85 -18.19 5.05
CA ASP A 68 0.37 -19.52 4.61
C ASP A 68 1.47 -20.25 3.83
N SER A 69 2.53 -20.67 4.54
CA SER A 69 3.54 -21.56 3.96
C SER A 69 4.24 -22.40 5.04
N ASN A 70 3.49 -23.07 5.91
CA ASN A 70 4.06 -24.24 6.58
C ASN A 70 3.02 -25.27 7.07
N LYS A 71 2.65 -26.22 6.21
CA LYS A 71 2.38 -27.60 6.63
C LYS A 71 2.56 -28.58 5.46
N ALA A 72 3.79 -28.70 4.98
CA ALA A 72 4.19 -29.77 4.07
C ALA A 72 5.54 -30.33 4.51
N ALA A 73 5.56 -31.07 5.63
CA ALA A 73 6.66 -31.97 5.96
C ALA A 73 6.25 -32.94 7.10
N THR A 74 5.76 -34.12 6.75
CA THR A 74 6.15 -35.37 7.44
C THR A 74 6.09 -36.51 6.43
N ALA A 75 7.20 -36.70 5.72
CA ALA A 75 7.49 -37.91 4.98
C ALA A 75 8.05 -38.98 5.92
N SER A 76 7.56 -40.22 5.84
CA SER A 76 8.32 -41.48 6.04
C SER A 76 7.33 -42.64 5.90
N LEU A 77 7.29 -43.34 4.75
CA LEU A 77 8.10 -44.54 4.51
C LEU A 77 8.24 -45.43 5.76
N LYS A 78 7.43 -46.48 5.85
CA LYS A 78 7.90 -47.85 6.11
C LYS A 78 6.99 -48.83 5.36
N ASN A 79 7.64 -49.82 4.75
CA ASN A 79 7.10 -50.99 4.03
C ASN A 79 5.80 -51.56 4.58
#